data_AF-A0A8H1L9M3-F1
#
_entry.id   AF-A0A8H1L9M3-F1
#
_cell.length_a   1.000
_cell.length_b   1.000
_cell.length_c   1.000
_cell.angle_alpha   90.00
_cell.angle_beta   90.00
_cell.angle_gamma   90.00
#
_symmetry.space_group_name_H-M   'P 1'
#
loop_
_entity.id
_entity.type
_entity.pdbx_description
1 polymer ?
#
loop_
_entity_poly.entity_id
_entity_poly.type
_entity_poly.pdbx_seq_one_letter_code
_entity_poly.pdbx_strand_id
1 'polypeptide(L)'
;MPVVDPLPAAPTLGQLPLHHWDATDLTVVPWPEDSWQTGYNSHTWLLEGAHGGAGDRWVLKAVPREQAVKFRSGLRAADLVERAGIPAGAPRRTRTGGLVAEDGDWCWALLTFVPGRPTDLTAPAELAAAGRTLGHIHTVLRGVPPLPQTMVWSQMDWVLEEQPFLEGREWITQALREGFQEASGKLSEGILHCDPRLTEFRFEGDRVGLLDWGEVMHGPHVFDLAGTLSFVEEDTDPAPFLAGYLETSPASAEELRRLPAMLKVRAAMEGWIYARREYHGVALGQGAEHTNASLIERARENVRAADALSADSYVL
;
A
#
# COMPACT_ATOMS: atom_id res chain seq x y z
N MET A 1 12.62 -10.79 -1.70
CA MET A 1 12.28 -9.62 -0.86
C MET A 1 13.23 -9.60 0.34
N PRO A 2 13.95 -8.50 0.66
CA PRO A 2 14.84 -8.49 1.83
C PRO A 2 14.07 -8.85 3.11
N VAL A 3 14.75 -9.40 4.12
CA VAL A 3 14.18 -9.46 5.47
C VAL A 3 13.72 -8.04 5.76
N VAL A 4 12.46 -7.86 6.15
CA VAL A 4 12.08 -6.54 6.67
C VAL A 4 12.70 -6.52 8.06
N ASP A 5 14.00 -6.22 8.11
CA ASP A 5 14.71 -6.07 9.36
C ASP A 5 13.97 -5.01 10.19
N PRO A 6 13.97 -5.12 11.52
CA PRO A 6 13.43 -4.06 12.37
C PRO A 6 14.00 -2.72 11.89
N LEU A 7 13.14 -1.73 11.69
CA LEU A 7 13.59 -0.41 11.28
C LEU A 7 14.72 0.05 12.21
N PRO A 8 15.87 0.49 11.66
CA PRO A 8 16.92 1.05 12.49
C PRO A 8 16.36 2.24 13.28
N ALA A 9 16.98 2.54 14.42
CA ALA A 9 16.53 3.61 15.30
C ALA A 9 16.31 4.91 14.52
N ALA A 10 15.22 5.60 14.83
CA ALA A 10 14.85 6.83 14.13
C ALA A 10 16.01 7.85 14.17
N PRO A 11 16.29 8.53 13.04
CA PRO A 11 17.16 9.70 13.03
C PRO A 11 16.73 10.72 14.08
N THR A 12 17.68 11.36 14.76
CA THR A 12 17.35 12.38 15.75
C THR A 12 16.79 13.63 15.08
N LEU A 13 15.88 14.36 15.76
CA LEU A 13 15.22 15.53 15.19
C LEU A 13 16.20 16.64 14.74
N GLY A 14 17.38 16.75 15.37
CA GLY A 14 18.43 17.70 14.98
C GLY A 14 19.18 17.32 13.71
N GLN A 15 18.91 16.15 13.13
CA GLN A 15 19.61 15.59 11.97
C GLN A 15 18.71 15.46 10.74
N LEU A 16 17.49 16.02 10.76
CA LEU A 16 16.58 15.95 9.62
C LEU A 16 17.15 16.75 8.43
N PRO A 17 17.37 16.14 7.24
CA PRO A 17 18.16 16.75 6.19
C PRO A 17 17.31 17.67 5.28
N LEU A 18 16.59 18.62 5.88
CA LEU A 18 15.65 19.52 5.19
C LEU A 18 16.33 20.46 4.18
N HIS A 19 17.66 20.62 4.28
CA HIS A 19 18.46 21.39 3.34
C HIS A 19 18.41 20.86 1.90
N HIS A 20 18.05 19.58 1.69
CA HIS A 20 17.83 19.02 0.34
C HIS A 20 16.63 19.61 -0.40
N TRP A 21 15.73 20.34 0.29
CA TRP A 21 14.52 20.95 -0.29
C TRP A 21 14.42 22.47 -0.09
N ASP A 22 15.47 23.13 0.44
CA ASP A 22 15.40 24.53 0.91
C ASP A 22 14.23 24.76 1.88
N ALA A 23 14.02 23.80 2.80
CA ALA A 23 12.87 23.75 3.70
C ALA A 23 13.29 23.79 5.18
N THR A 24 14.39 24.50 5.50
CA THR A 24 14.97 24.57 6.85
C THR A 24 14.14 25.41 7.83
N ASP A 25 13.14 26.11 7.32
CA ASP A 25 12.13 26.85 8.07
C ASP A 25 10.97 25.97 8.56
N LEU A 26 10.83 24.74 8.04
CA LEU A 26 9.85 23.79 8.52
C LEU A 26 10.24 23.26 9.90
N THR A 27 9.25 23.13 10.78
CA THR A 27 9.45 22.57 12.12
C THR A 27 8.60 21.33 12.32
N VAL A 28 9.11 20.38 13.09
CA VAL A 28 8.39 19.15 13.44
C VAL A 28 7.29 19.50 14.43
N VAL A 29 6.06 19.11 14.10
CA VAL A 29 4.88 19.31 14.94
C VAL A 29 4.26 17.97 15.33
N PRO A 30 3.50 17.89 16.44
CA PRO A 30 2.77 16.68 16.78
C PRO A 30 1.75 16.32 15.69
N TRP A 31 1.63 15.02 15.43
CA TRP A 31 0.53 14.48 14.64
C TRP A 31 -0.82 14.77 15.33
N PRO A 32 -1.90 15.07 14.58
CA PRO A 32 -3.26 15.10 15.14
C PRO A 32 -3.59 13.82 15.91
N GLU A 33 -4.40 13.94 16.97
CA GLU A 33 -4.78 12.80 17.84
C GLU A 33 -5.42 11.64 17.06
N ASP A 34 -6.21 11.95 16.03
CA ASP A 34 -6.88 10.97 15.16
C ASP A 34 -6.07 10.57 13.92
N SER A 35 -4.75 10.73 13.96
CA SER A 35 -3.86 10.39 12.84
C SER A 35 -2.79 9.36 13.22
N TRP A 36 -2.42 8.55 12.23
CA TRP A 36 -1.50 7.44 12.42
C TRP A 36 -0.05 7.95 12.37
N GLN A 37 0.67 7.78 13.49
CA GLN A 37 2.02 8.32 13.70
C GLN A 37 3.14 7.43 13.15
N THR A 38 2.85 6.14 12.95
CA THR A 38 3.86 5.10 12.74
C THR A 38 3.72 4.46 11.37
N GLY A 39 4.58 4.84 10.42
CA GLY A 39 4.85 4.00 9.27
C GLY A 39 5.53 2.70 9.70
N TYR A 40 5.04 1.55 9.25
CA TYR A 40 5.61 0.26 9.65
C TYR A 40 7.01 0.04 9.09
N ASN A 41 7.28 0.52 7.87
CA ASN A 41 8.54 0.33 7.15
C ASN A 41 9.28 1.67 6.92
N SER A 42 8.92 2.72 7.66
CA SER A 42 9.52 4.05 7.54
C SER A 42 9.36 4.87 8.81
N HIS A 43 10.28 5.81 9.04
CA HIS A 43 10.04 6.89 9.99
C HIS A 43 9.34 8.06 9.30
N THR A 44 8.37 8.67 9.99
CA THR A 44 7.56 9.77 9.46
C THR A 44 7.41 10.90 10.46
N TRP A 45 7.58 12.13 9.99
CA TRP A 45 7.40 13.34 10.79
C TRP A 45 6.44 14.29 10.08
N LEU A 46 5.47 14.81 10.83
CA LEU A 46 4.66 15.92 10.37
C LEU A 46 5.45 17.22 10.56
N LEU A 47 5.52 18.02 9.51
CA LEU A 47 6.17 19.32 9.49
C LEU A 47 5.17 20.41 9.19
N GLU A 48 5.38 21.59 9.76
CA GLU A 48 4.59 22.80 9.48
C GLU A 48 5.53 23.99 9.24
N GLY A 49 5.20 24.81 8.25
CA GLY A 49 5.91 26.06 7.97
C GLY A 49 5.54 27.19 8.94
N ALA A 50 6.31 28.27 8.89
CA ALA A 50 6.20 29.37 9.85
C ALA A 50 4.85 30.12 9.82
N HIS A 51 4.05 29.93 8.76
CA HIS A 51 2.76 30.60 8.60
C HIS A 51 1.56 29.77 9.09
N GLY A 52 1.77 28.50 9.49
CA GLY A 52 0.88 27.76 10.38
C GLY A 52 -0.52 27.43 9.84
N GLY A 53 -0.63 26.97 8.58
CA GLY A 53 -1.90 26.58 7.96
C GLY A 53 -1.88 25.18 7.35
N ALA A 54 -3.06 24.61 7.05
CA ALA A 54 -3.18 23.27 6.44
C ALA A 54 -2.46 23.14 5.09
N GLY A 55 -2.37 24.23 4.31
CA GLY A 55 -1.58 24.29 3.07
C GLY A 55 -0.07 24.45 3.27
N ASP A 56 0.39 24.48 4.53
CA ASP A 56 1.79 24.65 4.94
C ASP A 56 2.30 23.41 5.68
N ARG A 57 1.60 22.27 5.55
CA ARG A 57 1.96 20.99 6.17
C ARG A 57 2.61 20.03 5.19
N TRP A 58 3.58 19.29 5.70
CA TRP A 58 4.38 18.34 4.94
C TRP A 58 4.64 17.08 5.76
N VAL A 59 4.91 15.97 5.09
CA VAL A 59 5.38 14.75 5.75
C VAL A 59 6.80 14.47 5.31
N LEU A 60 7.75 14.47 6.25
CA LEU A 60 9.07 13.94 5.99
C LEU A 60 9.05 12.44 6.24
N LYS A 61 9.45 11.65 5.25
CA LYS A 61 9.51 10.19 5.33
C LYS A 61 10.93 9.71 5.11
N ALA A 62 11.41 8.81 5.96
CA ALA A 62 12.71 8.17 5.85
C ALA A 62 12.57 6.65 5.78
N VAL A 63 13.31 6.03 4.87
CA VAL A 63 13.50 4.58 4.81
C VAL A 63 15.00 4.27 4.83
N PRO A 64 15.41 3.09 5.30
CA PRO A 64 16.79 2.63 5.14
C PRO A 64 17.24 2.64 3.67
N ARG A 65 18.51 2.95 3.41
CA ARG A 65 19.07 3.10 2.05
C ARG A 65 18.86 1.86 1.18
N GLU A 66 18.86 0.66 1.74
CA GLU A 66 18.59 -0.59 1.03
C GLU A 66 17.16 -0.68 0.47
N GLN A 67 16.24 0.14 0.96
CA GLN A 67 14.85 0.23 0.47
C GLN A 67 14.67 1.33 -0.60
N ALA A 68 15.74 1.97 -1.05
CA ALA A 68 15.70 3.13 -1.95
C ALA A 68 14.87 2.90 -3.22
N VAL A 69 14.98 1.73 -3.87
CA VAL A 69 14.25 1.46 -5.10
C VAL A 69 12.75 1.38 -4.85
N LYS A 70 12.34 0.62 -3.83
CA LYS A 70 10.94 0.47 -3.43
C LYS A 70 10.33 1.83 -3.09
N PHE A 71 11.04 2.60 -2.27
CA PHE A 71 10.63 3.94 -1.90
C PHE A 71 10.51 4.86 -3.12
N ARG A 72 11.53 4.92 -3.99
CA ARG A 72 11.48 5.71 -5.23
C ARG A 72 10.34 5.29 -6.16
N SER A 73 10.01 4.00 -6.20
CA SER A 73 8.89 3.48 -7.00
C SER A 73 7.57 4.04 -6.50
N GLY A 74 7.34 4.00 -5.18
CA GLY A 74 6.17 4.57 -4.53
C GLY A 74 6.03 6.07 -4.76
N LEU A 75 7.12 6.80 -4.53
CA LEU A 75 7.19 8.26 -4.75
C LEU A 75 6.90 8.66 -6.19
N ARG A 76 7.36 7.85 -7.16
CA ARG A 76 7.07 8.07 -8.58
C ARG A 76 5.59 7.83 -8.89
N ALA A 77 4.98 6.79 -8.31
CA ALA A 77 3.55 6.53 -8.48
C ALA A 77 2.71 7.69 -7.91
N ALA A 78 3.01 8.13 -6.68
CA ALA A 78 2.35 9.26 -6.04
C ALA A 78 2.47 10.56 -6.87
N ASP A 79 3.67 10.90 -7.37
CA ASP A 79 3.88 12.08 -8.24
C ASP A 79 3.04 12.02 -9.52
N LEU A 80 2.93 10.85 -10.15
CA LEU A 80 2.13 10.68 -11.38
C LEU A 80 0.62 10.81 -11.11
N VAL A 81 0.14 10.23 -10.01
CA VAL A 81 -1.26 10.30 -9.59
C VAL A 81 -1.65 11.74 -9.22
N GLU A 82 -0.79 12.45 -8.50
CA GLU A 82 -1.06 13.85 -8.11
C GLU A 82 -1.04 14.80 -9.30
N ARG A 83 -0.16 14.57 -10.28
CA ARG A 83 -0.18 15.29 -11.57
C ARG A 83 -1.44 15.04 -12.38
N ALA A 84 -2.11 13.90 -12.18
CA ALA A 84 -3.42 13.60 -12.76
C ALA A 84 -4.59 14.22 -11.97
N GLY A 85 -4.30 14.93 -10.88
CA GLY A 85 -5.31 15.66 -10.09
C GLY A 85 -5.85 14.92 -8.87
N ILE A 86 -5.32 13.73 -8.56
CA ILE A 86 -5.73 12.95 -7.38
C ILE A 86 -4.69 13.15 -6.26
N PRO A 87 -5.06 13.69 -5.09
CA PRO A 87 -4.12 13.85 -3.98
C PRO A 87 -3.48 12.51 -3.60
N ALA A 88 -2.14 12.44 -3.61
CA ALA A 88 -1.41 11.20 -3.38
C ALA A 88 -0.22 11.34 -2.43
N GLY A 89 0.02 12.56 -1.93
CA GLY A 89 1.18 12.85 -1.10
C GLY A 89 2.46 12.88 -1.94
N ALA A 90 2.38 13.52 -3.11
CA ALA A 90 3.51 13.58 -4.04
C ALA A 90 4.76 14.19 -3.37
N PRO A 91 5.95 13.67 -3.70
CA PRO A 91 7.19 14.21 -3.20
C PRO A 91 7.50 15.59 -3.79
N ARG A 92 7.90 16.53 -2.94
CA ARG A 92 8.62 17.72 -3.37
C ARG A 92 9.97 17.30 -3.95
N ARG A 93 10.30 17.84 -5.11
CA ARG A 93 11.61 17.60 -5.73
C ARG A 93 12.73 18.18 -4.87
N THR A 94 13.82 17.44 -4.74
CA THR A 94 15.04 17.96 -4.12
C THR A 94 15.59 19.13 -4.94
N ARG A 95 16.54 19.89 -4.39
CA ARG A 95 17.28 20.95 -5.10
C ARG A 95 17.95 20.49 -6.39
N THR A 96 18.26 19.20 -6.50
CA THR A 96 18.84 18.57 -7.69
C THR A 96 17.78 18.00 -8.64
N GLY A 97 16.49 18.19 -8.36
CA GLY A 97 15.36 17.69 -9.16
C GLY A 97 14.95 16.24 -8.88
N GLY A 98 15.61 15.57 -7.94
CA GLY A 98 15.34 14.18 -7.56
C GLY A 98 14.04 13.99 -6.78
N LEU A 99 13.51 12.76 -6.76
CA LEU A 99 12.39 12.35 -5.90
C LEU A 99 12.83 11.98 -4.48
N VAL A 100 14.09 11.55 -4.34
CA VAL A 100 14.68 11.01 -3.11
C VAL A 100 15.96 11.78 -2.83
N ALA A 101 16.17 12.16 -1.56
CA ALA A 101 17.47 12.58 -1.05
C ALA A 101 18.14 11.40 -0.34
N GLU A 102 19.39 11.10 -0.68
CA GLU A 102 20.20 10.13 0.04
C GLU A 102 21.10 10.86 1.03
N ASP A 103 20.96 10.55 2.32
CA ASP A 103 21.71 11.22 3.39
C ASP A 103 22.01 10.22 4.51
N GLY A 104 23.30 9.96 4.76
CA GLY A 104 23.74 8.89 5.66
C GLY A 104 23.21 7.51 5.24
N ASP A 105 22.71 6.74 6.19
CA ASP A 105 22.15 5.40 5.94
C ASP A 105 20.68 5.42 5.50
N TRP A 106 20.16 6.60 5.14
CA TRP A 106 18.75 6.83 4.90
C TRP A 106 18.46 7.41 3.51
N CYS A 107 17.29 7.05 3.00
CA CYS A 107 16.64 7.71 1.87
C CYS A 107 15.44 8.50 2.38
N TRP A 108 15.34 9.74 1.95
CA TRP A 108 14.38 10.72 2.45
C TRP A 108 13.50 11.28 1.35
N ALA A 109 12.24 11.58 1.69
CA ALA A 109 11.35 12.37 0.85
C ALA A 109 10.53 13.33 1.70
N LEU A 110 10.38 14.56 1.20
CA LEU A 110 9.44 15.54 1.72
C LEU A 110 8.17 15.48 0.89
N LEU A 111 7.06 15.07 1.49
CA LEU A 111 5.80 14.77 0.83
C LEU A 111 4.78 15.87 1.11
N THR A 112 3.94 16.17 0.13
CA THR A 112 2.73 16.95 0.35
C THR A 112 1.86 16.26 1.40
N PHE A 113 1.38 17.00 2.40
CA PHE A 113 0.38 16.48 3.31
C PHE A 113 -0.97 16.36 2.60
N VAL A 114 -1.62 15.20 2.67
CA VAL A 114 -2.98 15.01 2.13
C VAL A 114 -3.99 15.20 3.27
N PRO A 115 -4.75 16.31 3.27
CA PRO A 115 -5.76 16.54 4.29
C PRO A 115 -6.98 15.65 4.10
N GLY A 116 -7.83 15.62 5.13
CA GLY A 116 -9.10 14.90 5.10
C GLY A 116 -9.15 13.75 6.09
N ARG A 117 -10.34 13.21 6.25
CA ARG A 117 -10.61 12.07 7.14
C ARG A 117 -10.60 10.74 6.36
N PRO A 118 -10.41 9.60 7.04
CA PRO A 118 -10.64 8.29 6.44
C PRO A 118 -12.04 8.13 5.85
N THR A 119 -12.21 7.13 4.98
CA THR A 119 -13.51 6.70 4.47
C THR A 119 -14.46 6.37 5.62
N ASP A 120 -15.69 6.88 5.58
CA ASP A 120 -16.76 6.39 6.43
C ASP A 120 -17.30 5.06 5.87
N LEU A 121 -16.99 3.96 6.56
CA LEU A 121 -17.38 2.61 6.15
C LEU A 121 -18.90 2.39 6.16
N THR A 122 -19.64 3.24 6.88
CA THR A 122 -21.11 3.16 6.96
C THR A 122 -21.81 3.94 5.84
N ALA A 123 -21.04 4.67 5.00
CA ALA A 123 -21.56 5.52 3.95
C ALA A 123 -21.31 4.92 2.55
N PRO A 124 -22.31 4.27 1.92
CA PRO A 124 -22.16 3.67 0.58
C PRO A 124 -21.64 4.62 -0.50
N ALA A 125 -22.00 5.90 -0.41
CA ALA A 125 -21.53 6.92 -1.35
C ALA A 125 -20.01 7.16 -1.25
N GLU A 126 -19.43 7.08 -0.04
CA GLU A 126 -17.99 7.22 0.17
C GLU A 126 -17.24 5.97 -0.27
N LEU A 127 -17.78 4.79 0.01
CA LEU A 127 -17.25 3.53 -0.53
C LEU A 127 -17.16 3.59 -2.06
N ALA A 128 -18.24 4.03 -2.73
CA ALA A 128 -18.23 4.22 -4.18
C ALA A 128 -17.23 5.29 -4.66
N ALA A 129 -17.06 6.38 -3.91
CA ALA A 129 -16.07 7.40 -4.23
C ALA A 129 -14.62 6.91 -4.08
N ALA A 130 -14.33 6.11 -3.04
CA ALA A 130 -13.04 5.45 -2.86
C ALA A 130 -12.78 4.47 -4.02
N GLY A 131 -13.78 3.67 -4.40
CA GLY A 131 -13.72 2.77 -5.55
C GLY A 131 -13.39 3.51 -6.85
N ARG A 132 -14.16 4.55 -7.19
CA ARG A 132 -13.90 5.42 -8.36
C ARG A 132 -12.49 5.99 -8.36
N THR A 133 -11.99 6.37 -7.18
CA THR A 133 -10.65 6.95 -7.04
C THR A 133 -9.59 5.91 -7.37
N LEU A 134 -9.71 4.69 -6.84
CA LEU A 134 -8.78 3.60 -7.15
C LEU A 134 -8.85 3.21 -8.65
N GLY A 135 -10.04 3.16 -9.24
CA GLY A 135 -10.20 2.88 -10.68
C GLY A 135 -9.50 3.93 -11.55
N HIS A 136 -9.61 5.22 -11.18
CA HIS A 136 -8.92 6.29 -11.88
C HIS A 136 -7.40 6.22 -11.70
N ILE A 137 -6.92 5.89 -10.50
CA ILE A 137 -5.50 5.64 -10.22
C ILE A 137 -4.95 4.56 -11.15
N HIS A 138 -5.63 3.41 -11.26
CA HIS A 138 -5.23 2.34 -12.15
C HIS A 138 -5.20 2.79 -13.62
N THR A 139 -6.18 3.58 -14.06
CA THR A 139 -6.18 4.17 -15.40
C THR A 139 -4.95 5.06 -15.65
N VAL A 140 -4.57 5.90 -14.68
CA VAL A 140 -3.37 6.75 -14.76
C VAL A 140 -2.09 5.92 -14.82
N LEU A 141 -2.02 4.83 -14.06
CA LEU A 141 -0.80 4.04 -13.87
C LEU A 141 -0.63 2.85 -14.83
N ARG A 142 -1.68 2.47 -15.58
CA ARG A 142 -1.69 1.31 -16.50
C ARG A 142 -0.51 1.26 -17.48
N GLY A 143 -0.12 2.40 -18.04
CA GLY A 143 0.95 2.48 -19.05
C GLY A 143 2.34 2.76 -18.47
N VAL A 144 2.47 2.81 -17.14
CA VAL A 144 3.69 3.23 -16.48
C VAL A 144 4.61 2.03 -16.28
N PRO A 145 5.81 2.00 -16.90
CA PRO A 145 6.73 0.90 -16.69
C PRO A 145 7.27 0.92 -15.25
N PRO A 146 7.45 -0.25 -14.59
CA PRO A 146 8.11 -0.32 -13.29
C PRO A 146 9.54 0.21 -13.36
N LEU A 147 10.05 0.73 -12.25
CA LEU A 147 11.49 1.00 -12.16
C LEU A 147 12.26 -0.34 -12.10
N PRO A 148 13.55 -0.37 -12.49
CA PRO A 148 14.36 -1.55 -12.27
C PRO A 148 14.29 -2.01 -10.81
N GLN A 149 14.07 -3.31 -10.58
CA GLN A 149 13.94 -3.94 -9.26
C GLN A 149 12.64 -3.59 -8.49
N THR A 150 11.70 -2.82 -9.05
CA THR A 150 10.31 -2.85 -8.56
C THR A 150 9.76 -4.27 -8.74
N MET A 151 8.99 -4.75 -7.77
CA MET A 151 8.38 -6.08 -7.84
C MET A 151 7.42 -6.18 -9.03
N VAL A 152 7.47 -7.29 -9.77
CA VAL A 152 6.60 -7.56 -10.92
C VAL A 152 5.89 -8.89 -10.69
N TRP A 153 4.56 -8.90 -10.75
CA TRP A 153 3.70 -10.06 -10.51
C TRP A 153 4.15 -11.32 -11.26
N SER A 154 4.43 -11.18 -12.56
CA SER A 154 4.84 -12.29 -13.42
C SER A 154 6.22 -12.87 -13.11
N GLN A 155 6.96 -12.26 -12.17
CA GLN A 155 8.30 -12.65 -11.72
C GLN A 155 8.29 -13.05 -10.24
N MET A 156 7.12 -13.40 -9.69
CA MET A 156 6.95 -13.80 -8.29
C MET A 156 6.97 -15.31 -8.07
N ASP A 157 7.47 -16.11 -9.01
CA ASP A 157 7.61 -17.57 -8.87
C ASP A 157 8.46 -17.99 -7.66
N TRP A 158 9.41 -17.15 -7.23
CA TRP A 158 10.20 -17.34 -6.02
C TRP A 158 9.37 -17.52 -4.73
N VAL A 159 8.11 -17.03 -4.67
CA VAL A 159 7.23 -17.26 -3.50
C VAL A 159 6.77 -18.71 -3.38
N LEU A 160 6.92 -19.49 -4.46
CA LEU A 160 6.56 -20.91 -4.52
C LEU A 160 7.72 -21.84 -4.19
N GLU A 161 8.93 -21.30 -4.02
CA GLU A 161 10.11 -22.08 -3.66
C GLU A 161 10.01 -22.63 -2.23
N GLU A 162 10.59 -23.81 -2.00
CA GLU A 162 10.71 -24.38 -0.67
C GLU A 162 11.61 -23.49 0.20
N GLN A 163 11.14 -23.19 1.41
CA GLN A 163 11.85 -22.35 2.37
C GLN A 163 11.72 -22.94 3.77
N PRO A 164 12.76 -22.88 4.62
CA PRO A 164 12.70 -23.44 5.97
C PRO A 164 11.55 -22.88 6.83
N PHE A 165 11.17 -21.61 6.65
CA PHE A 165 10.09 -20.98 7.40
C PHE A 165 8.67 -21.43 6.98
N LEU A 166 8.56 -22.23 5.91
CA LEU A 166 7.31 -22.80 5.41
C LEU A 166 7.11 -24.27 5.82
N GLU A 167 8.06 -24.88 6.51
CA GLU A 167 7.92 -26.25 7.03
C GLU A 167 6.70 -26.34 7.97
N GLY A 168 5.77 -27.27 7.69
CA GLY A 168 4.50 -27.38 8.42
C GLY A 168 3.45 -26.31 8.05
N ARG A 169 3.70 -25.53 7.00
CA ARG A 169 2.84 -24.47 6.46
C ARG A 169 2.65 -24.60 4.96
N GLU A 170 2.65 -25.83 4.46
CA GLU A 170 2.57 -26.16 3.02
C GLU A 170 1.30 -25.58 2.37
N TRP A 171 0.26 -25.34 3.17
CA TRP A 171 -0.96 -24.66 2.75
C TRP A 171 -0.70 -23.28 2.14
N ILE A 172 0.34 -22.54 2.58
CA ILE A 172 0.70 -21.23 2.02
C ILE A 172 1.10 -21.38 0.55
N THR A 173 2.08 -22.25 0.30
CA THR A 173 2.60 -22.51 -1.06
C THR A 173 1.53 -23.13 -1.94
N GLN A 174 0.68 -24.00 -1.40
CA GLN A 174 -0.45 -24.58 -2.11
C GLN A 174 -1.45 -23.49 -2.53
N ALA A 175 -1.89 -22.64 -1.60
CA ALA A 175 -2.84 -21.57 -1.88
C ALA A 175 -2.30 -20.54 -2.88
N LEU A 176 -1.01 -20.20 -2.80
CA LEU A 176 -0.35 -19.34 -3.79
C LEU A 176 -0.35 -19.98 -5.18
N ARG A 177 -0.01 -21.27 -5.29
CA ARG A 177 0.01 -21.99 -6.57
C ARG A 177 -1.37 -22.05 -7.21
N GLU A 178 -2.38 -22.45 -6.45
CA GLU A 178 -3.78 -22.52 -6.91
C GLU A 178 -4.29 -21.13 -7.28
N GLY A 179 -4.07 -20.14 -6.41
CA GLY A 179 -4.50 -18.77 -6.63
C GLY A 179 -3.86 -18.17 -7.89
N PHE A 180 -2.55 -18.31 -8.10
CA PHE A 180 -1.90 -17.85 -9.35
C PHE A 180 -2.43 -18.56 -10.59
N GLN A 181 -2.72 -19.86 -10.50
CA GLN A 181 -3.28 -20.61 -11.62
C GLN A 181 -4.70 -20.13 -11.97
N GLU A 182 -5.57 -19.96 -10.97
CA GLU A 182 -6.95 -19.49 -11.15
C GLU A 182 -7.01 -18.01 -11.59
N ALA A 183 -6.07 -17.19 -11.09
CA ALA A 183 -5.87 -15.81 -11.47
C ALA A 183 -5.26 -15.62 -12.88
N SER A 184 -4.80 -16.70 -13.53
CA SER A 184 -4.13 -16.60 -14.83
C SER A 184 -5.07 -16.12 -15.93
N GLY A 185 -4.49 -15.50 -16.97
CA GLY A 185 -5.22 -15.00 -18.13
C GLY A 185 -4.78 -13.59 -18.52
N LYS A 186 -5.52 -12.99 -19.46
CA LYS A 186 -5.30 -11.60 -19.86
C LYS A 186 -6.04 -10.68 -18.89
N LEU A 187 -5.33 -10.20 -17.87
CA LEU A 187 -5.80 -9.17 -16.96
C LEU A 187 -5.26 -7.81 -17.38
N SER A 188 -5.97 -6.76 -17.03
CA SER A 188 -5.47 -5.40 -17.02
C SER A 188 -4.41 -5.26 -15.94
N GLU A 189 -3.28 -4.67 -16.30
CA GLU A 189 -2.11 -4.56 -15.44
C GLU A 189 -1.57 -3.13 -15.45
N GLY A 190 -0.82 -2.79 -14.41
CA GLY A 190 -0.18 -1.49 -14.23
C GLY A 190 0.61 -1.44 -12.92
N ILE A 191 1.03 -0.24 -12.53
CA ILE A 191 1.55 -0.02 -11.17
C ILE A 191 0.39 -0.04 -10.17
N LEU A 192 0.51 -0.88 -9.15
CA LEU A 192 -0.43 -1.09 -8.08
C LEU A 192 0.03 -0.38 -6.80
N HIS A 193 -0.93 -0.05 -5.93
CA HIS A 193 -0.68 0.44 -4.58
C HIS A 193 -0.22 -0.67 -3.63
N CYS A 194 -0.72 -1.89 -3.81
CA CYS A 194 -0.56 -3.11 -3.00
C CYS A 194 -1.20 -3.10 -1.62
N ASP A 195 -1.60 -1.94 -1.10
CA ASP A 195 -2.30 -1.86 0.20
C ASP A 195 -3.37 -0.75 0.28
N PRO A 196 -4.28 -0.61 -0.71
CA PRO A 196 -5.26 0.48 -0.73
C PRO A 196 -6.42 0.22 0.24
N ARG A 197 -6.14 0.22 1.55
CA ARG A 197 -7.16 0.02 2.59
C ARG A 197 -8.10 1.22 2.60
N LEU A 198 -9.37 1.02 2.94
CA LEU A 198 -10.35 2.11 3.04
C LEU A 198 -9.94 3.17 4.06
N THR A 199 -9.14 2.78 5.06
CA THR A 199 -8.53 3.69 6.04
C THR A 199 -7.40 4.56 5.48
N GLU A 200 -6.88 4.30 4.28
CA GLU A 200 -5.83 5.11 3.63
C GLU A 200 -6.37 6.18 2.68
N PHE A 201 -7.65 6.10 2.30
CA PHE A 201 -8.30 7.15 1.53
C PHE A 201 -8.55 8.37 2.40
N ARG A 202 -8.44 9.57 1.81
CA ARG A 202 -8.62 10.85 2.52
C ARG A 202 -9.69 11.68 1.84
N PHE A 203 -10.76 11.96 2.58
CA PHE A 203 -11.90 12.76 2.13
C PHE A 203 -11.79 14.20 2.64
N GLU A 204 -11.70 15.14 1.71
CA GLU A 204 -11.80 16.58 1.95
C GLU A 204 -12.90 17.17 1.07
N GLY A 205 -14.12 17.23 1.60
CA GLY A 205 -15.31 17.53 0.79
C GLY A 205 -15.50 16.46 -0.29
N ASP A 206 -15.60 16.88 -1.55
CA ASP A 206 -15.74 15.98 -2.70
C ASP A 206 -14.41 15.43 -3.24
N ARG A 207 -13.27 15.86 -2.67
CA ARG A 207 -11.94 15.40 -3.08
C ARG A 207 -11.56 14.15 -2.29
N VAL A 208 -11.11 13.13 -3.01
CA VAL A 208 -10.62 11.87 -2.44
C VAL A 208 -9.18 11.65 -2.87
N GLY A 209 -8.29 11.48 -1.90
CA GLY A 209 -6.90 11.08 -2.11
C GLY A 209 -6.60 9.68 -1.62
N LEU A 210 -5.42 9.16 -1.97
CA LEU A 210 -4.90 7.89 -1.46
C LEU A 210 -3.46 8.06 -0.97
N LEU A 211 -3.19 7.65 0.26
CA LEU A 211 -1.88 7.74 0.92
C LEU A 211 -1.16 6.39 0.97
N ASP A 212 0.12 6.45 1.36
CA ASP A 212 1.00 5.33 1.68
C ASP A 212 1.40 4.39 0.53
N TRP A 213 1.99 4.98 -0.50
CA TRP A 213 2.56 4.31 -1.68
C TRP A 213 3.84 3.49 -1.41
N GLY A 214 4.05 2.98 -0.19
CA GLY A 214 5.29 2.32 0.21
C GLY A 214 5.52 0.95 -0.45
N GLU A 215 4.45 0.26 -0.86
CA GLU A 215 4.49 -1.17 -1.22
C GLU A 215 4.27 -1.45 -2.72
N VAL A 216 4.40 -0.43 -3.58
CA VAL A 216 4.02 -0.56 -4.99
C VAL A 216 4.71 -1.71 -5.73
N MET A 217 3.95 -2.33 -6.63
CA MET A 217 4.42 -3.35 -7.56
C MET A 217 3.81 -3.12 -8.94
N HIS A 218 4.30 -3.82 -9.96
CA HIS A 218 3.59 -3.93 -11.24
C HIS A 218 2.82 -5.26 -11.30
N GLY A 219 1.54 -5.23 -11.63
CA GLY A 219 0.73 -6.45 -11.69
C GLY A 219 -0.73 -6.22 -12.05
N PRO A 220 -1.58 -7.26 -11.91
CA PRO A 220 -3.01 -7.19 -12.18
C PRO A 220 -3.75 -6.25 -11.25
N HIS A 221 -4.57 -5.34 -11.79
CA HIS A 221 -5.32 -4.36 -10.99
C HIS A 221 -6.27 -4.99 -9.96
N VAL A 222 -6.79 -6.18 -10.27
CA VAL A 222 -7.66 -6.95 -9.36
C VAL A 222 -6.95 -7.35 -8.06
N PHE A 223 -5.61 -7.33 -8.00
CA PHE A 223 -4.87 -7.58 -6.77
C PHE A 223 -5.03 -6.45 -5.75
N ASP A 224 -5.11 -5.20 -6.20
CA ASP A 224 -5.39 -4.06 -5.31
C ASP A 224 -6.81 -4.11 -4.74
N LEU A 225 -7.79 -4.60 -5.52
CA LEU A 225 -9.14 -4.86 -5.02
C LEU A 225 -9.13 -5.92 -3.91
N ALA A 226 -8.41 -7.02 -4.13
CA ALA A 226 -8.22 -8.03 -3.08
C ALA A 226 -7.53 -7.44 -1.85
N GLY A 227 -6.57 -6.52 -2.05
CA GLY A 227 -5.93 -5.77 -0.98
C GLY A 227 -6.91 -4.92 -0.17
N THR A 228 -7.81 -4.18 -0.81
CA THR A 228 -8.86 -3.44 -0.09
C THR A 228 -9.78 -4.40 0.66
N LEU A 229 -10.33 -5.40 -0.03
CA LEU A 229 -11.34 -6.32 0.53
C LEU A 229 -10.82 -7.19 1.67
N SER A 230 -9.51 -7.47 1.72
CA SER A 230 -8.91 -8.25 2.82
C SER A 230 -8.98 -7.55 4.19
N PHE A 231 -9.27 -6.25 4.21
CA PHE A 231 -9.34 -5.41 5.42
C PHE A 231 -10.69 -4.71 5.58
N VAL A 232 -11.68 -5.07 4.75
CA VAL A 232 -13.05 -4.59 4.94
C VAL A 232 -13.63 -5.29 6.16
N GLU A 233 -14.25 -4.52 7.06
CA GLU A 233 -14.91 -5.07 8.26
C GLU A 233 -16.09 -5.96 7.86
N GLU A 234 -16.36 -7.02 8.62
CA GLU A 234 -17.38 -8.04 8.29
C GLU A 234 -18.77 -7.45 7.98
N ASP A 235 -19.14 -6.36 8.65
CA ASP A 235 -20.45 -5.70 8.50
C ASP A 235 -20.49 -4.66 7.35
N THR A 236 -19.39 -4.43 6.65
CA THR A 236 -19.31 -3.46 5.55
C THR A 236 -19.58 -4.14 4.21
N ASP A 237 -20.66 -3.73 3.52
CA ASP A 237 -20.95 -4.18 2.16
C ASP A 237 -19.94 -3.61 1.16
N PRO A 238 -19.14 -4.44 0.46
CA PRO A 238 -18.15 -3.95 -0.51
C PRO A 238 -18.75 -3.56 -1.87
N ALA A 239 -20.02 -3.87 -2.14
CA ALA A 239 -20.63 -3.67 -3.46
C ALA A 239 -20.57 -2.20 -3.94
N PRO A 240 -20.83 -1.16 -3.11
CA PRO A 240 -20.69 0.23 -3.55
C PRO A 240 -19.26 0.58 -3.98
N PHE A 241 -18.24 0.07 -3.27
CA PHE A 241 -16.83 0.27 -3.64
C PHE A 241 -16.51 -0.36 -4.99
N LEU A 242 -16.91 -1.62 -5.20
CA LEU A 242 -16.68 -2.31 -6.47
C LEU A 242 -17.43 -1.64 -7.63
N ALA A 243 -18.65 -1.15 -7.38
CA ALA A 243 -19.45 -0.45 -8.39
C ALA A 243 -18.75 0.85 -8.82
N GLY A 244 -18.33 1.66 -7.85
CA GLY A 244 -17.57 2.87 -8.12
C GLY A 244 -16.25 2.60 -8.83
N TYR A 245 -15.55 1.52 -8.47
CA TYR A 245 -14.32 1.11 -9.14
C TYR A 245 -14.53 0.86 -10.64
N LEU A 246 -15.56 0.09 -11.01
CA LEU A 246 -15.85 -0.21 -12.42
C LEU A 246 -16.21 1.01 -13.26
N GLU A 247 -16.66 2.12 -12.66
CA GLU A 247 -17.01 3.34 -13.40
C GLU A 247 -15.79 4.01 -14.06
N THR A 248 -14.59 3.84 -13.50
CA THR A 248 -13.35 4.54 -13.93
C THR A 248 -12.17 3.62 -14.19
N SER A 249 -12.31 2.34 -13.82
CA SER A 249 -11.26 1.33 -13.89
C SER A 249 -10.89 0.91 -15.33
N PRO A 250 -9.62 0.57 -15.58
CA PRO A 250 -9.22 -0.10 -16.83
C PRO A 250 -9.58 -1.61 -16.85
N ALA A 251 -9.90 -2.20 -15.70
CA ALA A 251 -10.39 -3.56 -15.55
C ALA A 251 -11.90 -3.66 -15.80
N SER A 252 -12.30 -4.71 -16.50
CA SER A 252 -13.68 -5.07 -16.80
C SER A 252 -14.36 -5.85 -15.67
N ALA A 253 -15.70 -5.87 -15.68
CA ALA A 253 -16.48 -6.70 -14.76
C ALA A 253 -16.16 -8.21 -14.87
N GLU A 254 -15.72 -8.69 -16.04
CA GLU A 254 -15.27 -10.07 -16.22
C GLU A 254 -14.02 -10.37 -15.37
N GLU A 255 -13.10 -9.41 -15.26
CA GLU A 255 -11.88 -9.59 -14.47
C GLU A 255 -12.17 -9.70 -12.98
N LEU A 256 -13.26 -9.08 -12.49
CA LEU A 256 -13.69 -9.22 -11.10
C LEU A 256 -14.09 -10.66 -10.75
N ARG A 257 -14.39 -11.53 -11.73
CA ARG A 257 -14.55 -12.96 -11.48
C ARG A 257 -13.27 -13.65 -10.98
N ARG A 258 -12.11 -12.99 -11.10
CA ARG A 258 -10.83 -13.46 -10.53
C ARG A 258 -10.59 -13.00 -9.10
N LEU A 259 -11.47 -12.17 -8.55
CA LEU A 259 -11.30 -11.59 -7.22
C LEU A 259 -11.23 -12.63 -6.09
N PRO A 260 -12.03 -13.73 -6.09
CA PRO A 260 -11.84 -14.82 -5.13
C PRO A 260 -10.43 -15.43 -5.15
N ALA A 261 -9.90 -15.71 -6.34
CA ALA A 261 -8.53 -16.22 -6.49
C ALA A 261 -7.49 -15.20 -6.03
N MET A 262 -7.70 -13.91 -6.31
CA MET A 262 -6.80 -12.84 -5.84
C MET A 262 -6.85 -12.64 -4.32
N LEU A 263 -8.00 -12.80 -3.69
CA LEU A 263 -8.15 -12.82 -2.22
C LEU A 263 -7.36 -13.99 -1.61
N LYS A 264 -7.45 -15.18 -2.22
CA LYS A 264 -6.62 -16.33 -1.83
C LYS A 264 -5.13 -16.01 -1.93
N VAL A 265 -4.67 -15.45 -3.06
CA VAL A 265 -3.26 -15.05 -3.24
C VAL A 265 -2.84 -14.01 -2.20
N ARG A 266 -3.65 -12.97 -1.98
CA ARG A 266 -3.38 -11.92 -1.00
C ARG A 266 -3.24 -12.49 0.41
N ALA A 267 -4.20 -13.32 0.85
CA ALA A 267 -4.17 -13.96 2.15
C ALA A 267 -2.95 -14.88 2.31
N ALA A 268 -2.65 -15.70 1.32
CA ALA A 268 -1.49 -16.59 1.36
C ALA A 268 -0.15 -15.80 1.33
N MET A 269 -0.07 -14.69 0.61
CA MET A 269 1.09 -13.78 0.61
C MET A 269 1.32 -13.16 1.99
N GLU A 270 0.26 -12.75 2.68
CA GLU A 270 0.34 -12.28 4.07
C GLU A 270 0.85 -13.40 4.99
N GLY A 271 0.30 -14.60 4.89
CA GLY A 271 0.78 -15.78 5.60
C GLY A 271 2.27 -16.05 5.37
N TRP A 272 2.72 -15.94 4.10
CA TRP A 272 4.13 -16.08 3.73
C TRP A 272 5.00 -15.01 4.40
N ILE A 273 4.59 -13.74 4.36
CA ILE A 273 5.31 -12.62 4.97
C ILE A 273 5.43 -12.82 6.48
N TYR A 274 4.34 -13.19 7.16
CA TYR A 274 4.34 -13.36 8.61
C TYR A 274 5.10 -14.62 9.05
N ALA A 275 5.04 -15.72 8.30
CA ALA A 275 5.84 -16.92 8.54
C ALA A 275 7.35 -16.60 8.46
N ARG A 276 7.74 -15.83 7.45
CA ARG A 276 9.12 -15.37 7.30
C ARG A 276 9.55 -14.43 8.43
N ARG A 277 8.70 -13.46 8.82
CA ARG A 277 8.97 -12.56 9.94
C ARG A 277 9.14 -13.32 11.24
N GLU A 278 8.29 -14.30 11.51
CA GLU A 278 8.39 -15.15 12.69
C GLU A 278 9.71 -15.91 12.74
N TYR A 279 10.11 -16.54 11.64
CA TYR A 279 11.36 -17.29 11.53
C TYR A 279 12.60 -16.42 11.81
N HIS A 280 12.56 -15.15 11.40
CA HIS A 280 13.64 -14.20 11.65
C HIS A 280 13.49 -13.38 12.94
N GLY A 281 12.47 -13.66 13.77
CA GLY A 281 12.25 -12.94 15.03
C GLY A 281 11.84 -11.46 14.87
N VAL A 282 11.19 -11.11 13.77
CA VAL A 282 10.77 -9.73 13.46
C VAL A 282 9.33 -9.49 13.91
N ALA A 283 9.13 -8.56 14.86
CA ALA A 283 7.81 -8.19 15.41
C ALA A 283 7.22 -6.88 14.84
N LEU A 284 7.63 -6.49 13.64
CA LEU A 284 7.30 -5.19 13.06
C LEU A 284 5.79 -5.00 12.81
N GLY A 285 5.26 -3.88 13.28
CA GLY A 285 3.87 -3.49 13.09
C GLY A 285 2.84 -4.28 13.88
N GLN A 286 3.31 -5.03 14.88
CA GLN A 286 2.45 -5.78 15.80
C GLN A 286 1.97 -4.86 16.92
N GLY A 287 0.65 -4.69 17.01
CA GLY A 287 0.00 -4.18 18.22
C GLY A 287 -0.02 -5.24 19.33
N ALA A 288 -0.44 -4.87 20.54
CA ALA A 288 -0.55 -5.80 21.67
C ALA A 288 -1.45 -7.02 21.38
N GLU A 289 -2.35 -6.90 20.40
CA GLU A 289 -3.37 -7.89 20.05
C GLU A 289 -2.93 -8.87 18.96
N HIS A 290 -1.84 -8.59 18.23
CA HIS A 290 -1.44 -9.38 17.07
C HIS A 290 0.03 -9.79 17.13
N THR A 291 0.29 -11.09 17.08
CA THR A 291 1.61 -11.70 16.85
C THR A 291 1.71 -12.24 15.42
N ASN A 292 2.93 -12.51 14.92
CA ASN A 292 3.09 -13.19 13.62
C ASN A 292 2.30 -14.51 13.59
N ALA A 293 2.33 -15.29 14.68
CA ALA A 293 1.57 -16.54 14.78
C ALA A 293 0.06 -16.30 14.60
N SER A 294 -0.52 -15.31 15.29
CA SER A 294 -1.95 -14.99 15.13
C SER A 294 -2.28 -14.49 13.72
N LEU A 295 -1.36 -13.76 13.07
CA LEU A 295 -1.55 -13.24 11.72
C LEU A 295 -1.41 -14.34 10.65
N ILE A 296 -0.58 -15.36 10.89
CA ILE A 296 -0.49 -16.56 10.05
C ILE A 296 -1.81 -17.36 10.12
N GLU A 297 -2.40 -17.50 11.31
CA GLU A 297 -3.68 -18.18 11.46
C GLU A 297 -4.82 -17.38 10.82
N ARG A 298 -4.85 -16.06 11.00
CA ARG A 298 -5.80 -15.18 10.26
C ARG A 298 -5.66 -15.33 8.75
N ALA A 299 -4.42 -15.37 8.23
CA ALA A 299 -4.17 -15.61 6.81
C ALA A 299 -4.72 -16.97 6.34
N ARG A 300 -4.62 -18.02 7.17
CA ARG A 300 -5.21 -19.33 6.88
C ARG A 300 -6.74 -19.27 6.83
N GLU A 301 -7.36 -18.56 7.77
CA GLU A 301 -8.82 -18.35 7.78
C GLU A 301 -9.28 -17.58 6.54
N ASN A 302 -8.55 -16.54 6.15
CA ASN A 302 -8.84 -15.77 4.94
C ASN A 302 -8.69 -16.60 3.65
N VAL A 303 -7.71 -17.53 3.58
CA VAL A 303 -7.63 -18.49 2.47
C VAL A 303 -8.88 -19.36 2.40
N ARG A 304 -9.33 -19.91 3.54
CA ARG A 304 -10.55 -20.73 3.60
C ARG A 304 -11.81 -19.94 3.24
N ALA A 305 -11.89 -18.68 3.66
CA ALA A 305 -12.97 -17.78 3.29
C ALA A 305 -12.98 -17.54 1.76
N ALA A 306 -11.81 -17.31 1.17
CA ALA A 306 -11.68 -17.16 -0.28
C ALA A 306 -12.08 -18.43 -1.05
N ASP A 307 -11.75 -19.62 -0.54
CA ASP A 307 -12.16 -20.92 -1.12
C ASP A 307 -13.68 -21.14 -1.12
N ALA A 308 -14.40 -20.51 -0.19
CA ALA A 308 -15.86 -20.63 -0.10
C ALA A 308 -16.60 -19.71 -1.09
N LEU A 309 -15.90 -18.76 -1.72
CA LEU A 309 -16.47 -17.82 -2.67
C LEU A 309 -16.58 -18.45 -4.06
N SER A 310 -17.63 -18.09 -4.79
CA SER A 310 -17.77 -18.44 -6.20
C SER A 310 -17.19 -17.32 -7.07
N ALA A 311 -16.91 -17.61 -8.34
CA ALA A 311 -16.48 -16.61 -9.31
C ALA A 311 -17.47 -15.44 -9.45
N ASP A 312 -18.75 -15.65 -9.12
CA ASP A 312 -19.79 -14.63 -9.23
C ASP A 312 -20.06 -13.89 -7.90
N SER A 313 -19.34 -14.19 -6.82
CA SER A 313 -19.53 -13.55 -5.50
C SER A 313 -19.37 -12.02 -5.50
N TYR A 314 -18.66 -11.46 -6.47
CA TYR A 314 -18.41 -10.02 -6.59
C TYR A 314 -18.79 -9.46 -7.97
N VAL A 315 -19.60 -10.19 -8.73
CA VAL A 315 -20.17 -9.70 -9.98
C VAL A 315 -21.41 -8.87 -9.63
N LEU A 316 -21.40 -7.59 -10.05
CA LEU A 316 -22.45 -6.60 -9.78
C LEU A 316 -23.59 -6.65 -10.81
#